data_AF-A0A355S004-F1
#
_entry.id   AF-A0A355S004-F1
#
_cell.length_a   1.000
_cell.length_b   1.000
_cell.length_c   1.000
_cell.angle_alpha   90.00
_cell.angle_beta   90.00
_cell.angle_gamma   90.00
#
_symmetry.space_group_name_H-M   'P 1'
#
loop_
_entity.id
_entity.type
_entity.pdbx_description
1 polymer ?
#
loop_
_entity_poly.entity_id
_entity_poly.type
_entity_poly.pdbx_seq_one_letter_code
_entity_poly.pdbx_strand_id
1 'polypeptide(L)'
;SAIGDADHGINMSKGFRAVSRKIKDIAVEDIGVILKTVGITLVSTVGGASGPLYGTAFIRAGAEVSGKSEIDINDFAAMLTGAEAGIKMRGRADLGDKTMIDAIEPALDAIK
;
A
#
# COMPACT_ATOMS: atom_id res chain seq x y z
N SER A 1 -21.93 1.24 12.73
CA SER A 1 -21.22 1.97 11.65
C SER A 1 -21.93 1.67 10.33
N ALA A 2 -21.91 2.59 9.36
CA ALA A 2 -22.82 2.49 8.19
C ALA A 2 -22.43 1.41 7.15
N ILE A 3 -21.18 0.98 7.02
CA ILE A 3 -20.79 -0.12 6.10
C ILE A 3 -19.59 -0.96 6.61
N GLY A 4 -19.57 -1.34 7.89
CA GLY A 4 -18.53 -2.20 8.45
C GLY A 4 -18.63 -2.41 9.97
N ASP A 5 -17.60 -3.01 10.56
CA ASP A 5 -17.46 -3.33 11.99
C ASP A 5 -16.93 -2.17 12.86
N ALA A 6 -16.74 -0.99 12.25
CA ALA A 6 -16.26 0.23 12.90
C ALA A 6 -14.78 0.17 13.36
N ASP A 7 -13.98 -0.78 12.87
CA ASP A 7 -12.60 -0.95 13.34
C ASP A 7 -11.54 -0.34 12.41
N HIS A 8 -11.91 -0.04 11.15
CA HIS A 8 -10.95 0.26 10.09
C HIS A 8 -10.00 1.42 10.45
N GLY A 9 -10.55 2.55 10.93
CA GLY A 9 -9.74 3.70 11.32
C GLY A 9 -8.78 3.40 12.48
N ILE A 10 -9.19 2.56 13.44
CA ILE A 10 -8.37 2.14 14.58
C ILE A 10 -7.22 1.25 14.09
N ASN A 11 -7.54 0.25 13.25
CA ASN A 11 -6.56 -0.66 12.67
C ASN A 11 -5.51 0.07 11.85
N MET A 12 -5.93 0.99 10.96
CA MET A 12 -5.02 1.77 10.13
C MET A 12 -4.16 2.73 10.97
N SER A 13 -4.73 3.41 11.97
CA SER A 13 -3.98 4.28 12.88
C SER A 13 -2.90 3.52 13.65
N LYS A 14 -3.24 2.34 14.18
CA LYS A 14 -2.28 1.45 14.86
C LYS A 14 -1.15 1.03 13.93
N GLY A 15 -1.48 0.60 12.70
CA GLY A 15 -0.50 0.14 11.72
C GLY A 15 0.47 1.24 11.30
N PHE A 16 -0.03 2.40 10.89
CA PHE A 16 0.83 3.49 10.44
C PHE A 16 1.65 4.14 11.57
N ARG A 17 1.18 4.10 12.83
CA ARG A 17 2.03 4.45 13.98
C ARG A 17 3.20 3.47 14.14
N ALA A 18 2.98 2.18 13.88
CA ALA A 18 4.06 1.19 13.91
C ALA A 18 5.05 1.40 12.74
N VAL A 19 4.54 1.69 11.54
CA VAL A 19 5.35 2.06 10.38
C VAL A 19 6.23 3.27 10.70
N SER A 20 5.66 4.35 11.22
CA SER A 20 6.40 5.58 11.54
C SER A 20 7.54 5.36 12.53
N ARG A 21 7.40 4.39 13.47
CA ARG A 21 8.52 4.00 14.34
C ARG A 21 9.57 3.22 13.57
N LYS A 22 9.15 2.24 12.75
CA LYS A 22 10.04 1.31 12.07
C LYS A 22 10.91 1.98 11.00
N ILE A 23 10.35 2.93 10.25
CA ILE A 23 11.09 3.58 9.15
C ILE A 23 12.16 4.56 9.63
N LYS A 24 12.09 5.03 10.88
CA LYS A 24 13.13 5.91 11.48
C LYS A 24 14.47 5.23 11.65
N ASP A 25 14.47 3.90 11.77
CA ASP A 25 15.67 3.11 11.98
C ASP A 25 16.30 2.64 10.65
N ILE A 26 15.71 3.01 9.50
CA ILE A 26 16.22 2.65 8.18
C ILE A 26 17.32 3.66 7.81
N ALA A 27 18.56 3.18 7.76
CA ALA A 27 19.73 3.99 7.41
C ALA A 27 20.00 4.09 5.90
N VAL A 28 19.23 3.39 5.07
CA VAL A 28 19.41 3.37 3.61
C VAL A 28 18.40 4.29 2.92
N GLU A 29 18.83 4.96 1.86
CA GLU A 29 17.98 5.83 1.03
C GLU A 29 17.15 5.07 -0.01
N ASP A 30 17.20 3.73 -0.01
CA ASP A 30 16.46 2.87 -0.95
C ASP A 30 14.95 2.91 -0.66
N ILE A 31 14.22 3.60 -1.54
CA ILE A 31 12.76 3.75 -1.48
C ILE A 31 12.06 2.40 -1.54
N GLY A 32 12.55 1.46 -2.33
CA GLY A 32 12.00 0.11 -2.41
C GLY A 32 12.10 -0.64 -1.09
N VAL A 33 13.24 -0.52 -0.38
CA VAL A 33 13.43 -1.10 0.96
C VAL A 33 12.50 -0.45 1.98
N ILE A 34 12.33 0.88 1.92
CA ILE A 34 11.42 1.62 2.80
C ILE A 34 9.97 1.13 2.58
N LEU A 35 9.50 1.09 1.33
CA LEU A 35 8.14 0.65 0.99
C LEU A 35 7.89 -0.82 1.35
N LYS A 36 8.87 -1.70 1.11
CA LYS A 36 8.78 -3.10 1.56
C LYS A 36 8.65 -3.20 3.07
N THR A 37 9.39 -2.38 3.82
CA THR A 37 9.30 -2.33 5.28
C THR A 37 7.93 -1.82 5.75
N VAL A 38 7.37 -0.81 5.08
CA VAL A 38 5.99 -0.36 5.31
C VAL A 38 5.02 -1.52 5.13
N GLY A 39 5.09 -2.21 3.99
CA GLY A 39 4.17 -3.29 3.65
C GLY A 39 4.21 -4.45 4.65
N ILE A 40 5.40 -4.95 5.00
CA ILE A 40 5.56 -6.00 6.02
C ILE A 40 5.02 -5.56 7.38
N THR A 41 5.23 -4.30 7.74
CA THR A 41 4.72 -3.76 9.01
C THR A 41 3.20 -3.71 9.01
N LEU A 42 2.56 -3.29 7.91
CA LEU A 42 1.09 -3.26 7.81
C LEU A 42 0.50 -4.67 7.86
N VAL A 43 1.09 -5.66 7.17
CA VAL A 43 0.65 -7.07 7.23
C VAL A 43 0.59 -7.59 8.67
N SER A 44 1.55 -7.21 9.51
CA SER A 44 1.68 -7.73 10.88
C SER A 44 0.93 -6.93 11.95
N THR A 45 0.47 -5.70 11.63
CA THR A 45 -0.06 -4.78 12.65
C THR A 45 -1.50 -4.33 12.40
N VAL A 46 -1.95 -4.33 11.16
CA VAL A 46 -3.32 -3.97 10.76
C VAL A 46 -4.17 -5.25 10.71
N GLY A 47 -5.25 -5.27 11.49
CA GLY A 47 -6.23 -6.36 11.48
C GLY A 47 -7.19 -6.29 10.29
N GLY A 48 -8.01 -7.34 10.16
CA GLY A 48 -9.05 -7.42 9.13
C GLY A 48 -8.50 -7.53 7.70
N ALA A 49 -9.36 -7.27 6.72
CA ALA A 49 -9.00 -7.37 5.30
C ALA A 49 -7.94 -6.34 4.88
N SER A 50 -7.91 -5.17 5.53
CA SER A 50 -7.07 -4.05 5.11
C SER A 50 -5.57 -4.31 5.29
N GLY A 51 -5.15 -5.07 6.31
CA GLY A 51 -3.73 -5.33 6.56
C GLY A 51 -3.04 -6.06 5.42
N PRO A 52 -3.54 -7.23 5.00
CA PRO A 52 -3.01 -7.94 3.83
C PRO A 52 -3.08 -7.14 2.53
N LEU A 53 -4.13 -6.34 2.32
CA LEU A 53 -4.33 -5.55 1.09
C LEU A 53 -3.32 -4.39 0.99
N TYR A 54 -3.28 -3.49 1.98
CA TYR A 54 -2.29 -2.41 2.00
C TYR A 54 -0.86 -2.95 2.10
N GLY A 55 -0.66 -4.01 2.89
CA GLY A 55 0.64 -4.67 2.97
C GLY A 55 1.15 -5.14 1.61
N THR A 56 0.28 -5.79 0.83
CA THR A 56 0.61 -6.23 -0.53
C THR A 56 0.84 -5.04 -1.47
N ALA A 57 0.01 -4.00 -1.38
CA ALA A 57 0.14 -2.79 -2.19
C ALA A 57 1.55 -2.17 -2.04
N PHE A 58 2.00 -1.95 -0.81
CA PHE A 58 3.32 -1.38 -0.53
C PHE A 58 4.48 -2.30 -0.93
N ILE A 59 4.34 -3.62 -0.74
CA ILE A 59 5.37 -4.59 -1.17
C ILE A 59 5.51 -4.58 -2.69
N ARG A 60 4.40 -4.53 -3.44
CA ARG A 60 4.44 -4.49 -4.90
C ARG A 60 4.98 -3.17 -5.41
N ALA A 61 4.53 -2.04 -4.86
CA ALA A 61 5.08 -0.73 -5.20
C ALA A 61 6.60 -0.67 -4.95
N GLY A 62 7.08 -1.16 -3.80
CA GLY A 62 8.51 -1.16 -3.49
C GLY A 62 9.36 -2.04 -4.42
N ALA A 63 8.77 -3.07 -5.04
CA ALA A 63 9.49 -3.90 -6.00
C ALA A 63 9.80 -3.16 -7.32
N GLU A 64 8.92 -2.26 -7.76
CA GLU A 64 9.09 -1.48 -8.99
C GLU A 64 10.22 -0.44 -8.89
N VAL A 65 10.58 -0.02 -7.68
CA VAL A 65 11.59 1.02 -7.41
C VAL A 65 12.72 0.52 -6.50
N SER A 66 12.97 -0.78 -6.50
CA SER A 66 14.05 -1.39 -5.71
C SER A 66 15.41 -0.78 -6.09
N GLY A 67 16.17 -0.33 -5.10
CA GLY A 67 17.49 0.28 -5.30
C GLY A 67 17.45 1.77 -5.68
N LYS A 68 16.27 2.38 -5.81
CA LYS A 68 16.15 3.80 -6.16
C LYS A 68 16.14 4.68 -4.92
N SER A 69 16.89 5.78 -4.96
CA SER A 69 16.87 6.86 -3.97
C SER A 69 15.99 8.05 -4.37
N GLU A 70 15.57 8.11 -5.64
CA GLU A 70 14.65 9.09 -6.19
C GLU A 70 13.68 8.42 -7.16
N ILE A 71 12.50 8.99 -7.33
CA ILE A 71 11.47 8.51 -8.25
C ILE A 71 10.94 9.66 -9.11
N ASP A 72 10.63 9.37 -10.37
CA ASP A 72 9.91 10.28 -11.26
C ASP A 72 8.43 9.88 -11.38
N ILE A 73 7.72 10.54 -12.29
CA ILE A 73 6.30 10.25 -12.52
C ILE A 73 6.06 8.87 -13.15
N ASN A 74 7.01 8.36 -13.97
CA ASN A 74 6.90 7.05 -14.59
C ASN A 74 7.08 5.95 -13.53
N ASP A 75 8.01 6.15 -12.61
CA ASP A 75 8.21 5.30 -11.44
C ASP A 75 6.98 5.27 -10.56
N PHE A 76 6.39 6.43 -10.29
CA PHE A 76 5.16 6.52 -9.50
C PHE A 76 3.98 5.80 -10.17
N ALA A 77 3.85 5.92 -11.50
CA ALA A 77 2.84 5.19 -12.27
C ALA A 77 3.05 3.67 -12.21
N ALA A 78 4.30 3.21 -12.34
CA ALA A 78 4.66 1.80 -12.21
C ALA A 78 4.36 1.27 -10.79
N MET A 79 4.73 2.02 -9.76
CA MET A 79 4.45 1.71 -8.35
C MET A 79 2.95 1.51 -8.10
N LEU A 80 2.11 2.45 -8.57
CA LEU A 80 0.65 2.37 -8.42
C LEU A 80 0.06 1.20 -9.21
N THR A 81 0.56 0.95 -10.42
CA THR A 81 0.15 -0.21 -11.24
C THR A 81 0.46 -1.52 -10.52
N GLY A 82 1.67 -1.65 -9.96
CA GLY A 82 2.07 -2.82 -9.17
C GLY A 82 1.23 -2.99 -7.91
N ALA A 83 0.94 -1.89 -7.21
CA ALA A 83 0.08 -1.89 -6.03
C ALA A 83 -1.36 -2.34 -6.34
N GLU A 84 -1.97 -1.78 -7.38
CA GLU A 84 -3.31 -2.13 -7.86
C GLU A 84 -3.39 -3.62 -8.21
N ALA A 85 -2.48 -4.11 -9.06
CA ALA A 85 -2.42 -5.52 -9.44
C ALA A 85 -2.28 -6.45 -8.23
N GLY A 86 -1.47 -6.03 -7.24
CA GLY A 86 -1.32 -6.74 -5.97
C GLY A 86 -2.61 -6.83 -5.16
N ILE A 87 -3.35 -5.71 -5.07
CA ILE A 87 -4.64 -5.64 -4.37
C ILE A 87 -5.67 -6.50 -5.09
N LYS A 88 -5.82 -6.38 -6.42
CA LYS A 88 -6.79 -7.17 -7.20
C LYS A 88 -6.50 -8.66 -7.10
N MET A 89 -5.24 -9.07 -7.20
CA MET A 89 -4.82 -10.47 -7.02
C MET A 89 -5.19 -11.03 -5.64
N ARG A 90 -5.02 -10.24 -4.56
CA ARG A 90 -5.28 -10.70 -3.19
C ARG A 90 -6.75 -10.59 -2.79
N GLY A 91 -7.40 -9.49 -3.17
CA GLY A 91 -8.77 -9.14 -2.80
C GLY A 91 -9.83 -9.69 -3.74
N ARG A 92 -9.46 -10.08 -4.96
CA ARG A 92 -10.39 -10.49 -6.03
C ARG A 92 -11.50 -9.47 -6.25
N ALA A 93 -11.11 -8.20 -6.34
CA ALA A 93 -12.01 -7.08 -6.52
C ALA A 93 -11.67 -6.35 -7.82
N ASP A 94 -12.69 -5.86 -8.49
CA ASP A 94 -12.61 -5.05 -9.69
C ASP A 94 -13.26 -3.67 -9.48
N LEU A 95 -13.09 -2.78 -10.46
CA LEU A 95 -13.76 -1.48 -10.46
C LEU A 95 -15.29 -1.67 -10.41
N GLY A 96 -15.95 -0.96 -9.50
CA GLY A 96 -17.38 -1.05 -9.25
C GLY A 96 -17.77 -1.90 -8.03
N ASP A 97 -16.85 -2.67 -7.46
CA ASP A 97 -17.13 -3.55 -6.30
C ASP A 97 -17.25 -2.79 -4.97
N LYS A 98 -17.09 -1.46 -4.98
CA LYS A 98 -17.16 -0.58 -3.81
C LYS A 98 -16.07 -0.92 -2.78
N THR A 99 -14.84 -1.01 -3.27
CA THR A 99 -13.62 -1.28 -2.51
C THR A 99 -12.59 -0.16 -2.69
N MET A 100 -11.37 -0.35 -2.20
CA MET A 100 -10.27 0.58 -2.44
C MET A 100 -9.85 0.69 -3.92
N ILE A 101 -10.20 -0.31 -4.75
CA ILE A 101 -9.92 -0.28 -6.20
C ILE A 101 -10.65 0.89 -6.87
N ASP A 102 -11.86 1.22 -6.42
CA ASP A 102 -12.65 2.35 -6.94
C ASP A 102 -12.00 3.72 -6.71
N ALA A 103 -11.00 3.81 -5.83
CA ALA A 103 -10.19 5.01 -5.65
C ALA A 103 -8.84 4.92 -6.38
N ILE A 104 -8.23 3.74 -6.43
CA ILE A 104 -6.90 3.53 -6.98
C ILE A 104 -6.90 3.54 -8.50
N GLU A 105 -7.84 2.84 -9.14
CA GLU A 105 -7.89 2.71 -10.59
C GLU A 105 -8.12 4.08 -11.28
N PRO A 106 -9.06 4.94 -10.82
CA PRO A 106 -9.17 6.30 -11.37
C PRO A 106 -7.96 7.19 -11.12
N ALA A 107 -7.28 7.02 -9.98
CA ALA A 107 -6.06 7.77 -9.69
C ALA A 107 -4.92 7.37 -10.63
N LEU A 108 -4.78 6.08 -10.93
CA LEU A 108 -3.80 5.57 -11.87
C LEU A 108 -4.09 6.07 -13.29
N ASP A 109 -5.35 6.09 -13.71
CA ASP A 109 -5.73 6.59 -15.03
C ASP A 109 -5.48 8.09 -15.21
N ALA A 110 -5.53 8.88 -14.13
CA ALA A 110 -5.20 10.30 -14.16
C ALA A 110 -3.69 10.59 -14.25
N ILE A 111 -2.83 9.60 -13.99
CA ILE A 111 -1.37 9.73 -14.04
C ILE A 111 -0.81 9.32 -15.41
N LYS A 112 -1.55 8.48 -16.15
CA LYS A 112 -1.22 8.08 -17.52
C LYS A 112 -1.50 9.22 -18.50
#